data_AF-A0A923UNL5-F1
#
_entry.id   AF-A0A923UNL5-F1
#
_cell.length_a   1.000
_cell.length_b   1.000
_cell.length_c   1.000
_cell.angle_alpha   90.00
_cell.angle_beta   90.00
_cell.angle_gamma   90.00
#
_symmetry.space_group_name_H-M   'P 1'
#
loop_
_entity.id
_entity.type
_entity.pdbx_description
1 polymer ?
#
loop_
_entity_poly.entity_id
_entity_poly.type
_entity_poly.pdbx_seq_one_letter_code
_entity_poly.pdbx_strand_id
1 'polypeptide(L)'
;AHQLRDERFAKGAVNFETVEVKFQLDEDGKPLGVYQKVRVDAHKLIEEFMLLANKKVAEYVFNLKKTEPRNTMVYRIHDAPDPEKLKNFSTFAKRFGYNVDTEVARISQSFNELMHNVEGKPEQNILENLAIRTMSKAKYSTDPIGHFGLAFPFYSHFTSPIRRYPDMMAHRMLQHYLDGGQPLERGPWELRCKHSSEREKMAAEAERASIKYKQVEYMSLMDDDKVWDGIISGVTEFGIFVEITETASEGLIRMVDLKDDFYDYDRDNYRIVGQRNGKVFTFGDKLQVKVKECNLARRSMDLLLVGANGKVQRGGERTSRRDDSRRSSKDSRGGNPKGGGKNPRSGDRKKRR
;
A
#
# COMPACT_ATOMS: atom_id res chain seq x y z
N ALA A 1 3.84 27.76 -1.56
CA ALA A 1 3.41 26.35 -1.39
C ALA A 1 4.06 25.40 -2.39
N HIS A 2 3.94 25.62 -3.70
CA HIS A 2 4.58 24.76 -4.71
C HIS A 2 6.08 24.52 -4.42
N GLN A 3 6.86 25.58 -4.19
CA GLN A 3 8.27 25.46 -3.80
C GLN A 3 8.51 24.60 -2.54
N LEU A 4 7.70 24.76 -1.49
CA LEU A 4 7.81 23.94 -0.27
C LEU A 4 7.50 22.47 -0.53
N ARG A 5 6.51 22.20 -1.38
CA ARG A 5 6.14 20.86 -1.81
C ARG A 5 7.29 20.22 -2.60
N ASP A 6 7.81 20.92 -3.59
CA ASP A 6 8.91 20.43 -4.44
C ASP A 6 10.15 20.11 -3.60
N GLU A 7 10.52 20.99 -2.67
CA GLU A 7 11.61 20.73 -1.71
C GLU A 7 11.35 19.51 -0.82
N ARG A 8 10.10 19.31 -0.38
CA ARG A 8 9.72 18.17 0.47
C ARG A 8 9.83 16.85 -0.29
N PHE A 9 9.43 16.81 -1.55
CA PHE A 9 9.62 15.64 -2.42
C PHE A 9 11.10 15.40 -2.75
N ALA A 10 11.86 16.46 -3.03
CA ALA A 10 13.30 16.37 -3.24
C ALA A 10 14.05 15.81 -2.02
N LYS A 11 13.51 16.02 -0.80
CA LYS A 11 14.03 15.46 0.45
C LYS A 11 13.56 14.02 0.73
N GLY A 12 12.76 13.41 -0.16
CA GLY A 12 12.32 12.02 -0.05
C GLY A 12 10.98 11.83 0.66
N ALA A 13 10.11 12.84 0.69
CA ALA A 13 8.72 12.60 1.09
C ALA A 13 8.00 11.73 0.04
N VAL A 14 7.07 10.90 0.50
CA VAL A 14 6.30 10.00 -0.36
C VAL A 14 4.86 10.50 -0.44
N ASN A 15 4.31 10.61 -1.65
CA ASN A 15 2.90 10.93 -1.87
C ASN A 15 2.17 9.64 -2.21
N PHE A 16 1.09 9.37 -1.49
CA PHE A 16 0.08 8.42 -1.92
C PHE A 16 -1.20 9.22 -2.07
N GLU A 17 -1.64 9.43 -3.31
CA GLU A 17 -2.94 10.04 -3.55
C GLU A 17 -4.00 8.96 -3.46
N THR A 18 -4.92 9.11 -2.52
CA THR A 18 -6.09 8.23 -2.40
C THR A 18 -7.32 9.00 -2.82
N VAL A 19 -8.14 8.40 -3.67
CA VAL A 19 -9.46 8.96 -4.02
C VAL A 19 -10.37 8.80 -2.80
N GLU A 20 -10.81 9.92 -2.22
CA GLU A 20 -11.80 9.93 -1.14
C GLU A 20 -13.19 10.17 -1.72
N VAL A 21 -14.14 9.28 -1.45
CA VAL A 21 -15.57 9.48 -1.75
C VAL A 21 -16.34 10.01 -0.54
N LYS A 22 -17.36 10.82 -0.80
CA LYS A 22 -18.32 11.28 0.20
C LYS A 22 -19.75 11.11 -0.29
N PHE A 23 -20.65 10.93 0.66
CA PHE A 23 -22.08 10.85 0.42
C PHE A 23 -22.74 12.20 0.63
N GLN A 24 -23.62 12.58 -0.28
CA GLN A 24 -24.62 13.62 -0.06
C GLN A 24 -25.79 12.96 0.67
N LEU A 25 -26.12 13.47 1.86
CA LEU A 25 -27.21 12.94 2.68
C LEU A 25 -28.39 13.93 2.66
N ASP A 26 -29.61 13.41 2.79
CA ASP A 26 -30.79 14.23 3.11
C ASP A 26 -30.91 14.54 4.61
N GLU A 27 -31.99 15.19 5.01
CA GLU A 27 -32.24 15.60 6.40
C GLU A 27 -32.40 14.40 7.36
N ASP A 28 -32.86 13.26 6.85
CA ASP A 28 -33.01 12.01 7.60
C ASP A 28 -31.72 11.17 7.58
N GLY A 29 -30.68 11.66 6.90
CA GLY A 29 -29.36 11.03 6.81
C GLY A 29 -29.28 9.94 5.73
N LYS A 30 -30.25 9.82 4.84
CA LYS A 30 -30.26 8.85 3.73
C LYS A 30 -29.34 9.33 2.59
N PRO A 31 -28.54 8.45 1.97
CA PRO A 31 -27.63 8.85 0.90
C PRO A 31 -28.39 9.12 -0.42
N LEU A 32 -28.28 10.36 -0.91
CA LEU A 32 -28.84 10.84 -2.18
C LEU A 32 -27.89 10.63 -3.36
N GLY A 33 -26.57 10.64 -3.11
CA GLY A 33 -25.56 10.55 -4.15
C GLY A 33 -24.14 10.41 -3.61
N VAL A 34 -23.22 10.02 -4.48
CA VAL A 34 -21.79 9.92 -4.20
C VAL A 34 -21.05 10.98 -5.00
N TYR A 35 -20.09 11.64 -4.37
CA TYR A 35 -19.16 12.53 -5.06
C TYR A 35 -17.72 12.27 -4.60
N GLN A 36 -16.79 12.45 -5.53
CA GLN A 36 -15.36 12.37 -5.24
C GLN A 36 -14.87 13.72 -4.70
N LYS A 37 -14.08 13.67 -3.64
CA LYS A 37 -13.51 14.87 -3.04
C LYS A 37 -12.27 15.29 -3.82
N VAL A 38 -12.38 16.40 -4.53
CA VAL A 38 -11.26 16.95 -5.32
C VAL A 38 -10.34 17.79 -4.44
N ARG A 39 -9.05 17.43 -4.42
CA ARG A 39 -8.01 18.18 -3.69
C ARG A 39 -7.44 19.32 -4.54
N VAL A 40 -8.07 20.49 -4.45
CA VAL A 40 -7.58 21.72 -5.11
C VAL A 40 -6.35 22.35 -4.45
N ASP A 41 -5.70 23.29 -5.13
CA ASP A 41 -4.46 23.93 -4.68
C ASP A 41 -4.59 24.73 -3.38
N ALA A 42 -5.77 25.28 -3.09
CA ALA A 42 -6.04 25.91 -1.79
C ALA A 42 -5.86 24.93 -0.62
N HIS A 43 -6.28 23.67 -0.78
CA HIS A 43 -6.06 22.63 0.24
C HIS A 43 -4.58 22.32 0.40
N LYS A 44 -3.85 22.18 -0.73
CA LYS A 44 -2.41 21.89 -0.74
C LYS A 44 -1.61 23.04 -0.10
N LEU A 45 -2.00 24.28 -0.34
CA LEU A 45 -1.40 25.47 0.26
C LEU A 45 -1.47 25.42 1.79
N ILE A 46 -2.67 25.19 2.33
CA ILE A 46 -2.87 25.08 3.78
C ILE A 46 -2.06 23.93 4.34
N GLU A 47 -2.08 22.76 3.70
CA GLU A 47 -1.32 21.60 4.14
C GLU A 47 0.19 21.88 4.26
N GLU A 48 0.82 22.46 3.24
CA GLU A 48 2.26 22.75 3.29
C GLU A 48 2.61 23.73 4.42
N PHE A 49 1.76 24.73 4.69
CA PHE A 49 1.98 25.63 5.81
C PHE A 49 1.77 24.95 7.17
N MET A 50 0.77 24.07 7.30
CA MET A 50 0.58 23.31 8.52
C MET A 50 1.75 22.35 8.78
N LEU A 51 2.24 21.67 7.72
CA LEU A 51 3.42 20.81 7.78
C LEU A 51 4.66 21.59 8.24
N LEU A 52 4.86 22.79 7.69
CA LEU A 52 5.98 23.65 8.08
C LEU A 52 5.90 24.06 9.56
N ALA A 53 4.73 24.51 10.04
CA ALA A 53 4.54 24.88 11.44
C ALA A 53 4.78 23.68 12.39
N ASN A 54 4.17 22.55 12.08
CA ASN A 54 4.31 21.29 12.81
C ASN A 54 5.79 20.85 12.92
N LYS A 55 6.52 20.91 11.80
CA LYS A 55 7.96 20.62 11.74
C LYS A 55 8.76 21.61 12.60
N LYS A 56 8.52 22.91 12.44
CA LYS A 56 9.30 23.95 13.12
C LYS A 56 9.13 23.93 14.62
N VAL A 57 7.93 23.67 15.14
CA VAL A 57 7.71 23.52 16.58
C VAL A 57 8.45 22.31 17.13
N ALA A 58 8.39 21.17 16.44
CA ALA A 58 9.11 19.96 16.87
C ALA A 58 10.63 20.17 16.86
N GLU A 59 11.18 20.75 15.79
CA GLU A 59 12.61 21.11 15.69
C GLU A 59 13.02 22.10 16.78
N TYR A 60 12.19 23.10 17.06
CA TYR A 60 12.48 24.12 18.06
C TYR A 60 12.59 23.52 19.46
N VAL A 61 11.57 22.77 19.90
CA VAL A 61 11.56 22.16 21.25
C VAL A 61 12.72 21.18 21.42
N PHE A 62 13.03 20.38 20.40
CA PHE A 62 14.17 19.45 20.44
C PHE A 62 15.52 20.16 20.58
N ASN A 63 15.67 21.31 19.92
CA ASN A 63 16.93 22.07 19.89
C ASN A 63 17.09 23.07 21.04
N LEU A 64 16.02 23.41 21.77
CA LEU A 64 16.06 24.31 22.93
C LEU A 64 17.05 23.85 24.01
N LYS A 65 17.18 22.53 24.20
CA LYS A 65 18.16 21.95 25.12
C LYS A 65 19.02 20.91 24.41
N LYS A 66 20.34 21.12 24.42
CA LYS A 66 21.33 20.23 23.79
C LYS A 66 21.93 19.20 24.74
N THR A 67 21.77 19.38 26.04
CA THR A 67 22.30 18.49 27.09
C THR A 67 21.25 17.50 27.59
N GLU A 68 21.70 16.35 28.08
CA GLU A 68 20.79 15.37 28.70
C GLU A 68 20.35 15.82 30.11
N PRO A 69 19.12 15.51 30.54
CA PRO A 69 18.05 14.95 29.70
C PRO A 69 17.52 15.99 28.70
N ARG A 70 17.30 15.57 27.44
CA ARG A 70 16.63 16.37 26.40
C ARG A 70 15.20 16.73 26.79
N ASN A 71 14.69 17.82 26.22
CA ASN A 71 13.28 18.21 26.38
C ASN A 71 12.36 17.10 25.82
N THR A 72 11.36 16.73 26.61
CA THR A 72 10.34 15.77 26.21
C THR A 72 9.28 16.48 25.38
N MET A 73 8.93 15.91 24.24
CA MET A 73 7.91 16.44 23.35
C MET A 73 7.06 15.31 22.82
N VAL A 74 5.80 15.60 22.48
CA VAL A 74 4.97 14.65 21.73
C VAL A 74 5.33 14.74 20.26
N TYR A 75 5.79 13.64 19.68
CA TYR A 75 6.07 13.52 18.26
C TYR A 75 4.98 12.71 17.55
N ARG A 76 4.72 13.06 16.30
CA ARG A 76 3.97 12.22 15.36
C ARG A 76 5.01 11.48 14.52
N ILE A 77 5.18 10.20 14.81
CA ILE A 77 6.23 9.39 14.24
C ILE A 77 5.67 8.40 13.22
N HIS A 78 6.49 8.09 12.23
CA HIS A 78 6.16 7.13 11.19
C HIS A 78 7.45 6.44 10.77
N ASP A 79 7.58 5.17 11.12
CA ASP A 79 8.78 4.38 10.85
C ASP A 79 8.95 4.06 9.35
N ALA A 80 10.10 3.53 8.97
CA ALA A 80 10.32 2.95 7.66
C ALA A 80 9.32 1.80 7.38
N PRO A 81 9.12 1.43 6.10
CA PRO A 81 8.30 0.27 5.74
C PRO A 81 8.79 -1.02 6.38
N ASP A 82 7.87 -1.94 6.61
CA ASP A 82 8.19 -3.27 7.11
C ASP A 82 9.08 -4.03 6.09
N PRO A 83 10.28 -4.51 6.47
CA PRO A 83 11.22 -5.11 5.52
C PRO A 83 10.68 -6.36 4.81
N GLU A 84 9.85 -7.16 5.48
CA GLU A 84 9.28 -8.37 4.90
C GLU A 84 8.20 -8.03 3.89
N LYS A 85 7.29 -7.11 4.25
CA LYS A 85 6.26 -6.62 3.32
C LYS A 85 6.88 -5.93 2.11
N LEU A 86 7.93 -5.14 2.32
CA LEU A 86 8.65 -4.45 1.25
C LEU A 86 9.32 -5.43 0.29
N LYS A 87 9.93 -6.51 0.80
CA LYS A 87 10.53 -7.56 -0.04
C LYS A 87 9.48 -8.29 -0.88
N ASN A 88 8.33 -8.62 -0.29
CA ASN A 88 7.22 -9.26 -1.00
C ASN A 88 6.67 -8.32 -2.09
N PHE A 89 6.49 -7.04 -1.77
CA PHE A 89 6.06 -6.02 -2.72
C PHE A 89 7.07 -5.83 -3.87
N SER A 90 8.37 -5.74 -3.57
CA SER A 90 9.42 -5.62 -4.60
C SER A 90 9.42 -6.82 -5.56
N THR A 91 9.22 -8.03 -5.03
CA THR A 91 9.09 -9.24 -5.87
C THR A 91 7.86 -9.18 -6.77
N PHE A 92 6.74 -8.67 -6.26
CA PHE A 92 5.51 -8.49 -7.02
C PHE A 92 5.67 -7.41 -8.11
N ALA A 93 6.18 -6.23 -7.76
CA ALA A 93 6.41 -5.12 -8.67
C ALA A 93 7.34 -5.51 -9.84
N LYS A 94 8.35 -6.35 -9.60
CA LYS A 94 9.25 -6.87 -10.63
C LYS A 94 8.53 -7.66 -11.73
N ARG A 95 7.43 -8.33 -11.42
CA ARG A 95 6.62 -9.05 -12.43
C ARG A 95 5.93 -8.11 -13.41
N PHE A 96 5.66 -6.88 -12.97
CA PHE A 96 5.16 -5.80 -13.81
C PHE A 96 6.29 -4.97 -14.45
N GLY A 97 7.55 -5.40 -14.29
CA GLY A 97 8.72 -4.71 -14.85
C GLY A 97 9.26 -3.57 -14.00
N TYR A 98 8.78 -3.38 -12.77
CA TYR A 98 9.22 -2.31 -11.88
C TYR A 98 10.19 -2.81 -10.82
N ASN A 99 11.33 -2.14 -10.68
CA ASN A 99 12.30 -2.44 -9.63
C ASN A 99 12.08 -1.51 -8.44
N VAL A 100 11.71 -2.10 -7.30
CA VAL A 100 11.57 -1.38 -6.04
C VAL A 100 12.77 -1.68 -5.15
N ASP A 101 13.50 -0.64 -4.77
CA ASP A 101 14.65 -0.73 -3.87
C ASP A 101 14.18 -0.99 -2.43
N THR A 102 14.88 -1.88 -1.75
CA THR A 102 14.59 -2.28 -0.37
C THR A 102 15.53 -1.64 0.64
N GLU A 103 16.58 -0.95 0.19
CA GLU A 103 17.50 -0.22 1.05
C GLU A 103 16.83 1.05 1.60
N VAL A 104 16.78 1.20 2.93
CA VAL A 104 16.05 2.28 3.64
C VAL A 104 16.32 3.68 3.07
N ALA A 105 17.57 3.96 2.68
CA ALA A 105 17.97 5.26 2.12
C ALA A 105 17.37 5.57 0.74
N ARG A 106 16.97 4.53 -0.02
CA ARG A 106 16.47 4.64 -1.40
C ARG A 106 14.99 4.33 -1.56
N ILE A 107 14.34 3.76 -0.53
CA ILE A 107 12.91 3.42 -0.56
C ILE A 107 12.05 4.59 -1.03
N SER A 108 12.21 5.78 -0.44
CA SER A 108 11.37 6.94 -0.79
C SER A 108 11.51 7.35 -2.26
N GLN A 109 12.74 7.38 -2.76
CA GLN A 109 13.01 7.69 -4.17
C GLN A 109 12.39 6.61 -5.07
N SER A 110 12.62 5.34 -4.74
CA SER A 110 12.09 4.21 -5.51
C SER A 110 10.56 4.18 -5.52
N PHE A 111 9.90 4.55 -4.42
CA PHE A 111 8.44 4.67 -4.36
C PHE A 111 7.95 5.82 -5.23
N ASN A 112 8.56 7.01 -5.14
CA ASN A 112 8.16 8.14 -5.98
C ASN A 112 8.37 7.85 -7.47
N GLU A 113 9.48 7.22 -7.85
CA GLU A 113 9.73 6.77 -9.22
C GLU A 113 8.70 5.74 -9.67
N LEU A 114 8.34 4.79 -8.80
CA LEU A 114 7.27 3.83 -9.08
C LEU A 114 5.95 4.54 -9.34
N MET A 115 5.50 5.43 -8.43
CA MET A 115 4.24 6.17 -8.57
C MET A 115 4.18 6.94 -9.89
N HIS A 116 5.26 7.62 -10.25
CA HIS A 116 5.35 8.34 -11.53
C HIS A 116 5.29 7.39 -12.74
N ASN A 117 5.98 6.26 -12.68
CA ASN A 117 6.05 5.32 -13.80
C ASN A 117 4.75 4.53 -14.00
N VAL A 118 3.93 4.36 -12.97
CA VAL A 118 2.65 3.64 -13.06
C VAL A 118 1.48 4.55 -13.42
N GLU A 119 1.65 5.87 -13.37
CA GLU A 119 0.59 6.84 -13.63
C GLU A 119 -0.07 6.62 -15.01
N GLY A 120 -1.39 6.49 -15.02
CA GLY A 120 -2.21 6.24 -16.21
C GLY A 120 -2.17 4.79 -16.73
N LYS A 121 -1.43 3.89 -16.09
CA LYS A 121 -1.33 2.48 -16.50
C LYS A 121 -2.38 1.58 -15.84
N PRO A 122 -2.76 0.44 -16.45
CA PRO A 122 -3.72 -0.49 -15.86
C PRO A 122 -3.32 -0.97 -14.45
N GLU A 123 -2.03 -1.10 -14.19
CA GLU A 123 -1.47 -1.56 -12.92
C GLU A 123 -1.25 -0.45 -11.87
N GLN A 124 -1.64 0.80 -12.14
CA GLN A 124 -1.46 1.92 -11.21
C GLN A 124 -2.07 1.61 -9.84
N ASN A 125 -3.39 1.37 -9.83
CA ASN A 125 -4.17 1.20 -8.60
C ASN A 125 -3.64 0.05 -7.73
N ILE A 126 -3.17 -1.04 -8.34
CA ILE A 126 -2.65 -2.19 -7.59
C ILE A 126 -1.29 -1.90 -6.96
N LEU A 127 -0.37 -1.32 -7.71
CA LEU A 127 0.97 -1.03 -7.22
C LEU A 127 0.95 0.06 -6.15
N GLU A 128 0.12 1.10 -6.32
CA GLU A 128 -0.13 2.13 -5.31
C GLU A 128 -0.69 1.53 -4.01
N ASN A 129 -1.76 0.73 -4.10
CA ASN A 129 -2.40 0.15 -2.93
C ASN A 129 -1.48 -0.82 -2.17
N LEU A 130 -0.71 -1.64 -2.89
CA LEU A 130 0.25 -2.56 -2.26
C LEU A 130 1.43 -1.80 -1.64
N ALA A 131 1.94 -0.74 -2.29
CA ALA A 131 2.98 0.12 -1.74
C ALA A 131 2.55 0.73 -0.40
N ILE A 132 1.34 1.30 -0.32
CA ILE A 132 0.78 1.87 0.91
C ILE A 132 0.74 0.82 2.03
N ARG A 133 0.39 -0.43 1.73
CA ARG A 133 0.29 -1.53 2.71
C ARG A 133 1.65 -1.97 3.28
N THR A 134 2.76 -1.63 2.61
CA THR A 134 4.12 -1.87 3.15
C THR A 134 4.51 -0.86 4.23
N MET A 135 3.89 0.33 4.22
CA MET A 135 4.23 1.42 5.14
C MET A 135 3.85 1.06 6.58
N SER A 136 4.68 1.50 7.52
CA SER A 136 4.35 1.46 8.95
C SER A 136 3.18 2.41 9.27
N LYS A 137 2.37 2.10 10.28
CA LYS A 137 1.33 3.03 10.73
C LYS A 137 1.95 4.15 11.55
N ALA A 138 1.59 5.40 11.25
CA ALA A 138 2.00 6.52 12.08
C ALA A 138 1.36 6.44 13.48
N LYS A 139 2.08 6.88 14.51
CA LYS A 139 1.65 6.87 15.91
C LYS A 139 2.20 8.09 16.66
N TYR A 140 1.64 8.37 17.83
CA TYR A 140 2.22 9.35 18.75
C TYR A 140 3.23 8.66 19.67
N SER A 141 4.34 9.33 19.97
CA SER A 141 5.32 8.88 20.96
C SER A 141 6.14 10.06 21.49
N THR A 142 6.79 9.91 22.63
CA THR A 142 7.82 10.84 23.11
C THR A 142 9.19 10.61 22.48
N ASP A 143 9.39 9.49 21.79
CA ASP A 143 10.67 9.16 21.16
C ASP A 143 10.76 9.79 19.74
N PRO A 144 11.79 10.60 19.47
CA PRO A 144 11.92 11.33 18.21
C PRO A 144 12.54 10.47 17.10
N ILE A 145 11.84 9.42 16.67
CA ILE A 145 12.34 8.53 15.60
C ILE A 145 12.23 9.16 14.20
N GLY A 146 11.44 10.22 14.05
CA GLY A 146 11.15 10.88 12.79
C GLY A 146 9.88 10.39 12.08
N HIS A 147 9.62 10.97 10.91
CA HIS A 147 8.45 10.70 10.10
C HIS A 147 8.86 10.38 8.66
N PHE A 148 9.05 9.09 8.36
CA PHE A 148 9.53 8.58 7.08
C PHE A 148 8.71 9.09 5.90
N GLY A 149 7.37 8.98 5.93
CA GLY A 149 6.53 9.42 4.81
C GLY A 149 6.58 10.92 4.49
N LEU A 150 7.02 11.76 5.44
CA LEU A 150 7.15 13.20 5.26
C LEU A 150 8.61 13.64 5.08
N ALA A 151 9.58 12.72 5.19
CA ALA A 151 11.01 13.00 5.25
C ALA A 151 11.39 14.07 6.30
N PHE A 152 10.74 14.03 7.47
CA PHE A 152 11.01 14.96 8.57
C PHE A 152 11.71 14.25 9.74
N PRO A 153 12.91 14.69 10.17
CA PRO A 153 13.58 14.14 11.35
C PRO A 153 12.78 14.40 12.65
N PHE A 154 12.13 15.56 12.74
CA PHE A 154 11.28 15.93 13.86
C PHE A 154 9.94 16.43 13.33
N TYR A 155 8.85 15.83 13.82
CA TYR A 155 7.50 16.20 13.42
C TYR A 155 6.53 15.99 14.57
N SER A 156 5.67 16.98 14.81
CA SER A 156 4.63 16.94 15.84
C SER A 156 3.35 17.56 15.29
N HIS A 157 2.19 17.02 15.62
CA HIS A 157 0.95 17.71 15.34
C HIS A 157 0.78 18.88 16.31
N PHE A 158 0.66 20.09 15.78
CA PHE A 158 0.54 21.33 16.56
C PHE A 158 -0.63 22.22 16.10
N THR A 159 -1.09 22.04 14.88
CA THR A 159 -1.98 22.97 14.16
C THR A 159 -3.48 22.72 14.34
N SER A 160 -3.90 21.81 15.23
CA SER A 160 -5.33 21.52 15.45
C SER A 160 -5.68 21.12 16.90
N PRO A 161 -5.34 21.93 17.93
CA PRO A 161 -5.61 21.62 19.35
C PRO A 161 -7.09 21.42 19.68
N ILE A 162 -8.01 22.06 18.96
CA ILE A 162 -9.46 21.94 19.19
C ILE A 162 -9.97 20.49 18.98
N ARG A 163 -9.35 19.75 18.06
CA ARG A 163 -9.85 18.42 17.62
C ARG A 163 -8.85 17.28 17.83
N ARG A 164 -7.66 17.57 18.35
CA ARG A 164 -6.61 16.57 18.62
C ARG A 164 -5.94 16.88 19.96
N TYR A 165 -6.09 15.96 20.90
CA TYR A 165 -5.44 16.08 22.21
C TYR A 165 -3.90 16.13 22.14
N PRO A 166 -3.21 15.40 21.24
CA PRO A 166 -1.76 15.54 21.06
C PRO A 166 -1.28 16.95 20.76
N ASP A 167 -2.02 17.72 19.96
CA ASP A 167 -1.72 19.12 19.69
C ASP A 167 -1.83 19.96 20.98
N MET A 168 -2.86 19.71 21.81
CA MET A 168 -2.96 20.37 23.13
C MET A 168 -1.77 20.02 24.05
N MET A 169 -1.29 18.77 24.02
CA MET A 169 -0.07 18.38 24.75
C MET A 169 1.16 19.15 24.23
N ALA A 170 1.33 19.20 22.90
CA ALA A 170 2.41 19.93 22.25
C ALA A 170 2.40 21.44 22.57
N HIS A 171 1.23 22.08 22.57
CA HIS A 171 1.07 23.49 22.97
C HIS A 171 1.51 23.74 24.41
N ARG A 172 1.06 22.89 25.35
CA ARG A 172 1.44 23.01 26.77
C ARG A 172 2.92 22.77 27.01
N MET A 173 3.50 21.78 26.32
CA MET A 173 4.94 21.51 26.37
C MET A 173 5.75 22.69 25.83
N LEU A 174 5.36 23.23 24.67
CA LEU A 174 6.03 24.40 24.09
C LEU A 174 5.99 25.58 25.07
N GLN A 175 4.81 25.91 25.62
CA GLN A 175 4.66 27.00 26.58
C GLN A 175 5.53 26.78 27.81
N HIS A 176 5.49 25.59 28.42
CA HIS A 176 6.33 25.23 29.57
C HIS A 176 7.82 25.48 29.31
N TYR A 177 8.33 25.17 28.12
CA TYR A 177 9.73 25.41 27.76
C TYR A 177 10.04 26.87 27.43
N LEU A 178 9.08 27.63 26.90
CA LEU A 178 9.22 29.07 26.72
C LEU A 178 9.29 29.80 28.08
N ASP A 179 8.63 29.28 29.10
CA ASP A 179 8.66 29.79 30.47
C ASP A 179 9.91 29.35 31.27
N GLY A 180 10.87 28.69 30.62
CA GLY A 180 12.12 28.23 31.25
C GLY A 180 11.99 26.94 32.06
N GLY A 181 10.90 26.19 31.86
CA GLY A 181 10.66 24.92 32.54
C GLY A 181 11.71 23.85 32.23
N GLN A 182 11.95 22.96 33.21
CA GLN A 182 12.87 21.83 33.06
C GLN A 182 12.28 20.70 32.20
N PRO A 183 13.10 19.80 31.64
CA PRO A 183 12.62 18.63 30.90
C PRO A 183 11.57 17.84 31.68
N LEU A 184 10.50 17.45 30.99
CA LEU A 184 9.40 16.69 31.58
C LEU A 184 9.74 15.20 31.58
N GLU A 185 9.26 14.45 32.57
CA GLU A 185 9.43 13.00 32.63
C GLU A 185 8.71 12.31 31.46
N ARG A 186 9.40 11.44 30.71
CA ARG A 186 8.84 10.82 29.48
C ARG A 186 7.68 9.86 29.75
N GLY A 187 7.76 9.04 30.79
CA GLY A 187 6.82 7.94 31.05
C GLY A 187 5.34 8.34 31.03
N PRO A 188 4.92 9.35 31.82
CA PRO A 188 3.54 9.83 31.84
C PRO A 188 3.04 10.34 30.47
N TRP A 189 3.91 10.96 29.68
CA TRP A 189 3.56 11.48 28.35
C TRP A 189 3.50 10.38 27.30
N GLU A 190 4.39 9.39 27.35
CA GLU A 190 4.35 8.23 26.47
C GLU A 190 3.05 7.43 26.66
N LEU A 191 2.54 7.30 27.89
CA LEU A 191 1.24 6.68 28.15
C LEU A 191 0.09 7.45 27.47
N ARG A 192 0.12 8.79 27.51
CA ARG A 192 -0.88 9.64 26.83
C ARG A 192 -0.76 9.57 25.30
N CYS A 193 0.45 9.44 24.78
CA CYS A 193 0.72 9.20 23.36
C CYS A 193 0.12 7.88 22.89
N LYS A 194 0.32 6.79 23.66
CA LYS A 194 -0.28 5.48 23.38
C LYS A 194 -1.80 5.56 23.37
N HIS A 195 -2.40 6.15 24.41
CA HIS A 195 -3.85 6.35 24.46
C HIS A 195 -4.39 7.14 23.26
N SER A 196 -3.73 8.25 22.90
CA SER A 196 -4.15 9.08 21.76
C SER A 196 -4.06 8.33 20.43
N SER A 197 -3.04 7.48 20.26
CA SER A 197 -2.87 6.63 19.07
C SER A 197 -3.97 5.57 18.97
N GLU A 198 -4.35 4.96 20.10
CA GLU A 198 -5.46 4.00 20.14
C GLU A 198 -6.81 4.66 19.84
N ARG A 199 -7.06 5.86 20.39
CA ARG A 199 -8.28 6.64 20.11
C ARG A 199 -8.36 7.04 18.64
N GLU A 200 -7.26 7.46 18.04
CA GLU A 200 -7.20 7.75 16.60
C GLU A 200 -7.54 6.52 15.76
N LYS A 201 -6.95 5.36 16.10
CA LYS A 201 -7.25 4.10 15.41
C LYS A 201 -8.73 3.75 15.51
N MET A 202 -9.30 3.84 16.71
CA MET A 202 -10.72 3.57 16.94
C MET A 202 -11.64 4.51 16.16
N ALA A 203 -11.33 5.82 16.13
CA ALA A 203 -12.09 6.80 15.37
C ALA A 203 -12.04 6.51 13.86
N ALA A 204 -10.86 6.19 13.32
CA ALA A 204 -10.71 5.84 11.91
C ALA A 204 -11.43 4.53 11.54
N GLU A 205 -11.47 3.55 12.45
CA GLU A 205 -12.23 2.31 12.25
C GLU A 205 -13.74 2.56 12.26
N ALA A 206 -14.23 3.42 13.16
CA ALA A 206 -15.63 3.84 13.21
C ALA A 206 -16.05 4.64 11.95
N GLU A 207 -15.20 5.55 11.49
CA GLU A 207 -15.42 6.32 10.25
C GLU A 207 -15.52 5.39 9.04
N ARG A 208 -14.55 4.48 8.85
CA ARG A 208 -14.59 3.49 7.76
C ARG A 208 -15.84 2.61 7.83
N ALA A 209 -16.23 2.19 9.03
CA ALA A 209 -17.45 1.42 9.24
C ALA A 209 -18.72 2.21 8.85
N SER A 210 -18.77 3.50 9.18
CA SER A 210 -19.87 4.39 8.81
C SER A 210 -19.94 4.62 7.30
N ILE A 211 -18.80 4.89 6.65
CA ILE A 211 -18.70 5.02 5.19
C ILE A 211 -19.17 3.73 4.51
N LYS A 212 -18.70 2.56 4.97
CA LYS A 212 -19.11 1.28 4.40
C LYS A 212 -20.60 1.02 4.57
N TYR A 213 -21.18 1.42 5.70
CA TYR A 213 -22.62 1.34 5.91
C TYR A 213 -23.37 2.20 4.88
N LYS A 214 -22.96 3.47 4.69
CA LYS A 214 -23.58 4.37 3.70
C LYS A 214 -23.38 3.93 2.26
N GLN A 215 -22.24 3.31 1.94
CA GLN A 215 -22.03 2.64 0.65
C GLN A 215 -23.07 1.56 0.40
N VAL A 216 -23.24 0.62 1.34
CA VAL A 216 -24.20 -0.47 1.20
C VAL A 216 -25.64 0.04 1.18
N GLU A 217 -25.97 1.04 2.01
CA GLU A 217 -27.28 1.69 2.01
C GLU A 217 -27.58 2.34 0.66
N TYR A 218 -26.63 3.11 0.11
CA TYR A 218 -26.79 3.73 -1.19
C TYR A 218 -26.97 2.70 -2.30
N MET A 219 -26.14 1.65 -2.33
CA MET A 219 -26.25 0.58 -3.33
C MET A 219 -27.57 -0.19 -3.23
N SER A 220 -28.14 -0.34 -2.02
CA SER A 220 -29.44 -1.01 -1.82
C SER A 220 -30.64 -0.24 -2.34
N LEU A 221 -30.46 1.05 -2.67
CA LEU A 221 -31.50 1.91 -3.24
C LEU A 221 -31.42 1.98 -4.77
N MET A 222 -30.41 1.37 -5.36
CA MET A 222 -30.19 1.37 -6.81
C MET A 222 -31.02 0.27 -7.47
N ASP A 223 -31.20 0.38 -8.79
CA ASP A 223 -31.85 -0.64 -9.61
C ASP A 223 -31.03 -1.96 -9.58
N ASP A 224 -31.69 -3.05 -9.21
CA ASP A 224 -31.13 -4.40 -9.13
C ASP A 224 -30.55 -4.88 -10.48
N ASP A 225 -31.11 -4.38 -11.60
CA ASP A 225 -30.66 -4.76 -12.94
C ASP A 225 -29.56 -3.87 -13.51
N LYS A 226 -29.16 -2.80 -12.81
CA LYS A 226 -28.07 -1.92 -13.26
C LYS A 226 -26.74 -2.68 -13.23
N VAL A 227 -26.05 -2.67 -14.37
CA VAL A 227 -24.69 -3.18 -14.50
C VAL A 227 -23.70 -2.07 -14.14
N TRP A 228 -22.71 -2.41 -13.32
CA TRP A 228 -21.70 -1.50 -12.81
C TRP A 228 -20.32 -1.90 -13.31
N ASP A 229 -19.50 -0.93 -13.69
CA ASP A 229 -18.08 -1.14 -13.92
C ASP A 229 -17.33 -1.12 -12.58
N GLY A 230 -16.56 -2.17 -12.33
CA GLY A 230 -15.76 -2.33 -11.13
C GLY A 230 -14.34 -2.79 -11.42
N ILE A 231 -13.48 -2.64 -10.43
CA ILE A 231 -12.08 -3.07 -10.45
C ILE A 231 -11.89 -4.07 -9.33
N ILE A 232 -11.18 -5.17 -9.60
CA ILE A 232 -10.83 -6.14 -8.55
C ILE A 232 -9.92 -5.44 -7.52
N SER A 233 -10.45 -5.22 -6.31
CA SER A 233 -9.76 -4.61 -5.16
C SER A 233 -9.11 -5.66 -4.23
N GLY A 234 -9.39 -6.93 -4.47
CA GLY A 234 -8.82 -8.03 -3.70
C GLY A 234 -9.28 -9.39 -4.19
N VAL A 235 -8.49 -10.41 -3.90
CA VAL A 235 -8.82 -11.81 -4.17
C VAL A 235 -8.51 -12.65 -2.94
N THR A 236 -9.36 -13.62 -2.65
CA THR A 236 -9.21 -14.57 -1.54
C THR A 236 -9.64 -15.97 -1.98
N GLU A 237 -9.45 -16.95 -1.11
CA GLU A 237 -9.90 -18.34 -1.33
C GLU A 237 -11.41 -18.47 -1.50
N PHE A 238 -12.20 -17.51 -1.00
CA PHE A 238 -13.67 -17.57 -1.00
C PHE A 238 -14.33 -16.58 -1.97
N GLY A 239 -13.59 -15.67 -2.59
CA GLY A 239 -14.16 -14.76 -3.58
C GLY A 239 -13.24 -13.66 -4.10
N ILE A 240 -13.84 -12.81 -4.92
CA ILE A 240 -13.23 -11.66 -5.56
C ILE A 240 -13.90 -10.40 -5.00
N PHE A 241 -13.12 -9.53 -4.35
CA PHE A 241 -13.59 -8.20 -3.96
C PHE A 241 -13.49 -7.27 -5.16
N VAL A 242 -14.58 -6.56 -5.43
CA VAL A 242 -14.71 -5.63 -6.54
C VAL A 242 -15.15 -4.28 -6.00
N GLU A 243 -14.38 -3.24 -6.29
CA GLU A 243 -14.73 -1.86 -6.02
C GLU A 243 -15.43 -1.26 -7.25
N ILE A 244 -16.66 -0.80 -7.07
CA ILE A 244 -17.45 -0.14 -8.14
C ILE A 244 -16.88 1.25 -8.38
N THR A 245 -16.48 1.55 -9.61
CA THR A 245 -15.76 2.78 -9.96
C THR A 245 -16.56 4.06 -9.73
N GLU A 246 -17.88 4.04 -10.00
CA GLU A 246 -18.77 5.20 -9.84
C GLU A 246 -18.97 5.58 -8.37
N THR A 247 -19.06 4.60 -7.47
CA THR A 247 -19.48 4.80 -6.07
C THR A 247 -18.38 4.50 -5.04
N ALA A 248 -17.24 3.98 -5.49
CA ALA A 248 -16.18 3.36 -4.69
C ALA A 248 -16.69 2.31 -3.69
N SER A 249 -17.88 1.74 -3.92
CA SER A 249 -18.48 0.73 -3.04
C SER A 249 -17.86 -0.63 -3.32
N GLU A 250 -17.41 -1.30 -2.28
CA GLU A 250 -16.82 -2.64 -2.39
C GLU A 250 -17.88 -3.72 -2.17
N GLY A 251 -17.91 -4.71 -3.07
CA GLY A 251 -18.71 -5.92 -2.93
C GLY A 251 -17.92 -7.19 -3.22
N LEU A 252 -18.50 -8.34 -2.87
CA LEU A 252 -17.87 -9.66 -3.00
C LEU A 252 -18.59 -10.50 -4.05
N ILE A 253 -17.86 -10.93 -5.07
CA ILE A 253 -18.28 -12.04 -5.93
C ILE A 253 -17.79 -13.33 -5.25
N ARG A 254 -18.72 -14.16 -4.78
CA ARG A 254 -18.36 -15.43 -4.14
C ARG A 254 -17.86 -16.42 -5.19
N MET A 255 -16.89 -17.24 -4.82
CA MET A 255 -16.37 -18.30 -5.72
C MET A 255 -17.48 -19.25 -6.19
N VAL A 256 -18.44 -19.55 -5.32
CA VAL A 256 -19.58 -20.42 -5.65
C VAL A 256 -20.54 -19.83 -6.68
N ASP A 257 -20.51 -18.51 -6.88
CA ASP A 257 -21.34 -17.82 -7.87
C ASP A 257 -20.67 -17.82 -9.27
N LEU A 258 -19.38 -18.20 -9.37
CA LEU A 258 -18.67 -18.37 -10.63
C LEU A 258 -18.97 -19.76 -11.23
N LYS A 259 -20.07 -19.87 -11.97
CA LYS A 259 -20.58 -21.15 -12.47
C LYS A 259 -19.87 -21.70 -13.71
N ASP A 260 -18.94 -20.94 -14.29
CA ASP A 260 -18.31 -21.26 -15.57
C ASP A 260 -17.03 -22.11 -15.45
N ASP A 261 -16.45 -22.23 -14.25
CA ASP A 261 -15.31 -23.10 -13.97
C ASP A 261 -15.15 -23.39 -12.47
N PHE A 262 -14.23 -24.28 -12.13
CA PHE A 262 -13.65 -24.38 -10.79
C PHE A 262 -12.41 -23.50 -10.73
N TYR A 263 -12.33 -22.65 -9.72
CA TYR A 263 -11.28 -21.66 -9.61
C TYR A 263 -10.42 -21.90 -8.37
N ASP A 264 -9.10 -21.85 -8.54
CA ASP A 264 -8.11 -21.98 -7.46
C ASP A 264 -7.48 -20.61 -7.14
N TYR A 265 -7.29 -20.35 -5.85
CA TYR A 265 -6.58 -19.15 -5.39
C TYR A 265 -5.05 -19.37 -5.42
N ASP A 266 -4.38 -18.60 -6.27
CA ASP A 266 -2.92 -18.53 -6.35
C ASP A 266 -2.44 -17.36 -5.48
N ARG A 267 -2.19 -17.69 -4.20
CA ARG A 267 -1.79 -16.74 -3.15
C ARG A 267 -0.53 -15.96 -3.51
N ASP A 268 0.44 -16.63 -4.14
CA ASP A 268 1.74 -16.03 -4.46
C ASP A 268 1.66 -15.00 -5.59
N ASN A 269 0.60 -15.08 -6.40
CA ASN A 269 0.36 -14.20 -7.54
C ASN A 269 -0.85 -13.28 -7.37
N TYR A 270 -1.53 -13.31 -6.21
CA TYR A 270 -2.73 -12.52 -5.93
C TYR A 270 -3.76 -12.63 -7.07
N ARG A 271 -4.02 -13.86 -7.51
CA ARG A 271 -4.96 -14.14 -8.59
C ARG A 271 -5.76 -15.41 -8.32
N ILE A 272 -6.85 -15.54 -9.04
CA ILE A 272 -7.70 -16.72 -9.06
C ILE A 272 -7.69 -17.28 -10.47
N VAL A 273 -7.48 -18.60 -10.62
CA VAL A 273 -7.27 -19.26 -11.92
C VAL A 273 -8.27 -20.39 -12.12
N GLY A 274 -9.00 -20.35 -13.24
CA GLY A 274 -9.93 -21.39 -13.66
C GLY A 274 -9.18 -22.66 -14.11
N GLN A 275 -9.56 -23.81 -13.55
CA GLN A 275 -8.91 -25.09 -13.81
C GLN A 275 -9.12 -25.60 -15.24
N ARG A 276 -10.29 -25.35 -15.84
CA ARG A 276 -10.65 -25.87 -17.17
C ARG A 276 -10.44 -24.85 -18.27
N ASN A 277 -10.90 -23.62 -18.06
CA ASN A 277 -10.90 -22.57 -19.06
C ASN A 277 -9.63 -21.70 -19.00
N GLY A 278 -8.83 -21.82 -17.93
CA GLY A 278 -7.60 -21.06 -17.72
C GLY A 278 -7.81 -19.55 -17.54
N LYS A 279 -9.05 -19.10 -17.25
CA LYS A 279 -9.36 -17.70 -16.98
C LYS A 279 -8.66 -17.27 -15.71
N VAL A 280 -8.03 -16.11 -15.75
CA VAL A 280 -7.34 -15.51 -14.62
C VAL A 280 -8.05 -14.24 -14.21
N PHE A 281 -8.44 -14.15 -12.95
CA PHE A 281 -8.88 -12.92 -12.31
C PHE A 281 -7.77 -12.45 -11.37
N THR A 282 -7.23 -11.27 -11.63
CA THR A 282 -6.19 -10.66 -10.80
C THR A 282 -6.61 -9.27 -10.35
N PHE A 283 -6.05 -8.84 -9.23
CA PHE A 283 -6.23 -7.47 -8.75
C PHE A 283 -5.95 -6.45 -9.87
N GLY A 284 -6.83 -5.47 -10.02
CA GLY A 284 -6.74 -4.42 -11.05
C GLY A 284 -7.53 -4.73 -12.32
N ASP A 285 -7.96 -5.99 -12.53
CA ASP A 285 -8.81 -6.31 -13.67
C ASP A 285 -10.16 -5.58 -13.58
N LYS A 286 -10.65 -5.15 -14.74
CA LYS A 286 -11.96 -4.49 -14.88
C LYS A 286 -13.04 -5.53 -15.13
N LEU A 287 -14.08 -5.48 -14.30
CA LEU A 287 -15.24 -6.37 -14.36
C LEU A 287 -16.53 -5.57 -14.50
N GLN A 288 -17.53 -6.21 -15.08
CA GLN A 288 -18.91 -5.76 -15.03
C GLN A 288 -19.68 -6.62 -14.03
N VAL A 289 -20.33 -5.96 -13.09
CA VAL A 289 -21.00 -6.62 -11.95
C VAL A 289 -22.43 -6.10 -11.77
N LYS A 290 -23.29 -6.93 -11.21
CA LYS A 290 -24.61 -6.55 -10.70
C LYS A 290 -24.66 -6.74 -9.19
N VAL A 291 -25.44 -5.92 -8.51
CA VAL A 291 -25.72 -6.11 -7.08
C VAL A 291 -26.61 -7.35 -6.93
N LYS A 292 -26.20 -8.29 -6.08
CA LYS A 292 -26.98 -9.49 -5.78
C LYS A 292 -27.84 -9.29 -4.54
N GLU A 293 -27.19 -8.80 -3.49
CA GLU A 293 -27.79 -8.62 -2.17
C GLU A 293 -26.98 -7.60 -1.37
N CYS A 294 -27.67 -6.70 -0.67
CA CYS A 294 -27.07 -5.79 0.29
C CYS A 294 -27.46 -6.18 1.71
N ASN A 295 -26.47 -6.30 2.60
CA ASN A 295 -26.70 -6.58 4.01
C ASN A 295 -26.17 -5.42 4.87
N LEU A 296 -27.09 -4.58 5.34
CA LEU A 296 -26.77 -3.40 6.15
C LEU A 296 -26.18 -3.74 7.53
N ALA A 297 -26.69 -4.81 8.18
CA ALA A 297 -26.19 -5.24 9.49
C ALA A 297 -24.74 -5.70 9.42
N ARG A 298 -24.38 -6.44 8.36
CA ARG A 298 -23.01 -6.90 8.10
C ARG A 298 -22.15 -5.87 7.36
N ARG A 299 -22.75 -4.78 6.85
CA ARG A 299 -22.10 -3.77 6.00
C ARG A 299 -21.39 -4.44 4.83
N SER A 300 -22.07 -5.36 4.17
CA SER A 300 -21.54 -6.14 3.06
C SER A 300 -22.50 -6.14 1.88
N MET A 301 -21.93 -6.30 0.68
CA MET A 301 -22.67 -6.41 -0.57
C MET A 301 -22.14 -7.62 -1.33
N ASP A 302 -23.05 -8.50 -1.75
CA ASP A 302 -22.73 -9.60 -2.66
C ASP A 302 -22.94 -9.11 -4.10
N LEU A 303 -22.06 -9.52 -4.99
CA LEU A 303 -22.06 -9.16 -6.40
C LEU A 303 -22.16 -10.39 -7.29
N LEU A 304 -22.77 -10.24 -8.46
CA LEU A 304 -22.74 -11.22 -9.54
C LEU A 304 -21.85 -10.73 -10.67
N LEU A 305 -20.98 -11.61 -11.17
CA LEU A 305 -20.19 -11.35 -12.36
C LEU A 305 -21.12 -11.38 -13.60
N VAL A 306 -21.13 -10.29 -14.36
CA VAL A 306 -21.83 -10.19 -15.65
C VAL A 306 -20.86 -10.39 -16.80
N GLY A 307 -19.67 -9.78 -16.72
CA GLY A 307 -18.66 -9.84 -17.77
C GLY A 307 -17.30 -9.29 -17.30
N ALA A 308 -16.28 -9.43 -18.15
CA ALA A 308 -14.97 -8.86 -17.93
C ALA A 308 -14.64 -7.90 -19.07
N ASN A 309 -14.38 -6.62 -18.74
CA ASN A 309 -14.02 -5.58 -19.69
C ASN A 309 -12.49 -5.53 -19.80
N GLY A 310 -11.90 -6.54 -20.43
CA GLY A 310 -10.45 -6.65 -20.61
C GLY A 310 -10.01 -8.05 -20.99
N LYS A 311 -8.79 -8.19 -21.52
CA LYS A 311 -8.20 -9.51 -21.82
C LYS A 311 -8.01 -10.27 -20.50
N VAL A 312 -8.99 -11.09 -20.12
CA VAL A 312 -8.79 -12.17 -19.15
C VAL A 312 -7.61 -12.98 -19.69
N GLN A 313 -6.45 -12.86 -19.03
CA GLN A 313 -5.25 -13.52 -19.50
C GLN A 313 -5.50 -15.03 -19.43
N ARG A 314 -5.41 -15.72 -20.57
CA ARG A 314 -5.36 -17.18 -20.56
C ARG A 314 -4.03 -17.57 -19.94
N GLY A 315 -4.06 -18.22 -18.78
CA GLY A 315 -2.84 -18.71 -18.13
C GLY A 315 -2.04 -19.58 -19.09
N GLY A 316 -0.78 -19.20 -19.34
CA GLY A 316 0.15 -19.98 -20.16
C GLY A 316 0.37 -21.37 -19.58
N GLU A 317 0.60 -22.33 -20.48
CA GLU A 317 0.79 -23.76 -20.19
C GLU A 317 1.72 -24.02 -18.99
N ARG A 318 1.25 -24.88 -18.07
CA ARG A 318 2.12 -25.55 -17.10
C ARG A 318 3.20 -26.31 -17.88
N THR A 319 4.42 -25.79 -17.96
CA THR A 319 5.57 -26.58 -18.37
C THR A 319 5.79 -27.67 -17.33
N SER A 320 5.27 -28.87 -17.59
CA SER A 320 5.58 -30.06 -16.81
C SER A 320 7.05 -30.41 -17.04
N ARG A 321 7.93 -29.97 -16.13
CA ARG A 321 9.24 -30.60 -15.98
C ARG A 321 9.01 -32.01 -15.45
N ARG A 322 8.89 -32.97 -16.37
CA ARG A 322 9.08 -34.39 -16.05
C ARG A 322 10.57 -34.60 -15.82
N ASP A 323 10.89 -34.76 -14.55
CA ASP A 323 12.14 -35.30 -14.06
C ASP A 323 12.19 -36.78 -14.43
N ASP A 324 12.86 -37.12 -15.53
CA ASP A 324 13.07 -38.50 -15.96
C ASP A 324 14.49 -38.92 -15.58
N SER A 325 14.62 -39.39 -14.34
CA SER A 325 15.80 -40.06 -13.85
C SER A 325 15.55 -41.58 -13.80
N ARG A 326 16.44 -42.30 -14.50
CA ARG A 326 16.82 -43.74 -14.38
C ARG A 326 16.34 -44.69 -15.49
N ARG A 327 17.29 -45.10 -16.34
CA ARG A 327 17.82 -46.49 -16.50
C ARG A 327 18.75 -46.54 -17.73
N SER A 328 20.07 -46.54 -17.55
CA SER A 328 20.97 -47.69 -17.35
C SER A 328 21.38 -48.44 -18.63
N SER A 329 22.64 -48.22 -19.01
CA SER A 329 23.67 -49.21 -19.38
C SER A 329 23.52 -50.07 -20.65
N LYS A 330 24.59 -49.97 -21.46
CA LYS A 330 25.42 -51.02 -22.08
C LYS A 330 25.32 -51.26 -23.60
N ASP A 331 26.55 -51.44 -24.11
CA ASP A 331 27.02 -52.16 -25.29
C ASP A 331 26.85 -51.48 -26.66
N SER A 332 27.75 -51.59 -27.63
CA SER A 332 29.17 -51.97 -27.69
C SER A 332 29.62 -51.78 -29.16
N ARG A 333 30.93 -51.66 -29.39
CA ARG A 333 31.68 -52.01 -30.63
C ARG A 333 31.59 -51.12 -31.88
N GLY A 334 32.76 -50.55 -32.21
CA GLY A 334 33.55 -51.07 -33.33
C GLY A 334 33.70 -50.17 -34.57
N GLY A 335 34.94 -49.73 -34.84
CA GLY A 335 35.33 -49.15 -36.13
C GLY A 335 36.63 -48.35 -36.09
N ASN A 336 37.76 -49.02 -36.30
CA ASN A 336 39.14 -48.49 -36.35
C ASN A 336 39.54 -48.16 -37.82
N PRO A 337 40.80 -47.83 -38.16
CA PRO A 337 41.51 -46.54 -38.12
C PRO A 337 42.02 -46.07 -39.51
N LYS A 338 42.66 -44.88 -39.56
CA LYS A 338 43.82 -44.46 -40.40
C LYS A 338 44.02 -42.95 -40.15
N GLY A 339 45.18 -42.35 -39.97
CA GLY A 339 46.58 -42.74 -39.97
C GLY A 339 47.43 -41.46 -40.07
N GLY A 340 48.62 -41.44 -39.46
CA GLY A 340 49.75 -40.61 -39.93
C GLY A 340 50.02 -39.27 -39.23
N GLY A 341 51.09 -39.25 -38.43
CA GLY A 341 52.20 -38.33 -38.73
C GLY A 341 52.54 -37.20 -37.74
N LYS A 342 53.66 -37.42 -37.04
CA LYS A 342 54.72 -36.45 -36.63
C LYS A 342 54.49 -35.54 -35.41
N ASN A 343 55.21 -35.91 -34.34
CA ASN A 343 55.84 -35.05 -33.32
C ASN A 343 57.13 -34.41 -33.90
N PRO A 344 57.96 -33.60 -33.19
CA PRO A 344 57.83 -32.98 -31.85
C PRO A 344 58.36 -31.51 -31.74
N ARG A 345 58.33 -30.96 -30.50
CA ARG A 345 59.15 -29.88 -29.87
C ARG A 345 58.26 -28.78 -29.28
N SER A 346 58.51 -28.21 -28.09
CA SER A 346 59.53 -28.38 -27.05
C SER A 346 59.23 -27.42 -25.89
N GLY A 347 59.38 -27.88 -24.64
CA GLY A 347 59.73 -27.11 -23.42
C GLY A 347 58.76 -26.01 -22.94
N ASP A 348 58.81 -25.54 -21.71
CA ASP A 348 59.41 -26.03 -20.47
C ASP A 348 58.72 -25.25 -19.32
N ARG A 349 58.53 -25.93 -18.20
CA ARG A 349 58.45 -25.49 -16.79
C ARG A 349 57.90 -24.11 -16.34
N LYS A 350 57.13 -24.28 -15.24
CA LYS A 350 57.16 -23.58 -13.92
C LYS A 350 56.51 -22.18 -13.84
N LYS A 351 55.46 -22.01 -13.03
CA LYS A 351 55.36 -21.86 -11.54
C LYS A 351 55.59 -20.41 -11.06
N ARG A 352 54.56 -19.92 -10.34
CA ARG A 352 54.54 -18.86 -9.31
C ARG A 352 54.78 -17.44 -9.84
N ARG A 353 53.99 -16.45 -9.42
CA ARG A 353 53.54 -16.14 -8.05
C ARG A 353 52.07 -15.81 -7.97
#